data_AF-A0A841K0A3-F1
#
_entry.id   AF-A0A841K0A3-F1
#
_cell.length_a   1.000
_cell.length_b   1.000
_cell.length_c   1.000
_cell.angle_alpha   90.00
_cell.angle_beta   90.00
_cell.angle_gamma   90.00
#
_symmetry.space_group_name_H-M   'P 1'
#
loop_
_entity.id
_entity.type
_entity.pdbx_description
1 polymer ?
#
loop_
_entity_poly.entity_id
_entity_poly.type
_entity_poly.pdbx_seq_one_letter_code
_entity_poly.pdbx_strand_id
1 'polypeptide(L)'
;MEISEEQYARIKDSLPVQRGNVNLSNLQFLNAVLYVAEHGCKWRGLPKRFGNWHTIYTRMNRWSKSGALDRVFEKLQLEQIVRIRIEAFSLDSTSVKVHPDGTGALKKTDRRPSANLAADGPPRFIWLPRMLGPQ
;
A
#
# COMPACT_ATOMS: atom_id res chain seq x y z
N MET A 1 10.63 12.72 -3.08
CA MET A 1 9.29 13.31 -3.19
C MET A 1 8.52 13.13 -1.91
N GLU A 2 8.08 14.24 -1.33
CA GLU A 2 7.19 14.32 -0.17
C GLU A 2 6.14 15.39 -0.48
N ILE A 3 4.88 15.17 -0.11
CA ILE A 3 3.78 16.13 -0.29
C ILE A 3 3.67 17.03 0.93
N SER A 4 3.33 18.30 0.70
CA SER A 4 3.09 19.27 1.77
C SER A 4 1.71 19.07 2.42
N GLU A 5 1.50 19.68 3.59
CA GLU A 5 0.18 19.68 4.25
C GLU A 5 -0.91 20.34 3.37
N GLU A 6 -0.55 21.37 2.61
CA GLU A 6 -1.46 22.06 1.69
C GLU A 6 -1.88 21.16 0.53
N GLN A 7 -0.92 20.43 -0.06
CA GLN A 7 -1.20 19.45 -1.11
C GLN A 7 -2.04 18.29 -0.57
N TYR A 8 -1.73 17.83 0.66
CA TYR A 8 -2.50 16.82 1.35
C TYR A 8 -3.95 17.27 1.62
N ALA A 9 -4.18 18.53 1.95
CA ALA A 9 -5.52 19.06 2.18
C ALA A 9 -6.42 18.89 0.94
N ARG A 10 -5.87 19.04 -0.27
CA ARG A 10 -6.61 18.88 -1.54
C ARG A 10 -7.08 17.46 -1.80
N ILE A 11 -6.35 16.47 -1.28
CA ILE A 11 -6.69 15.05 -1.47
C ILE A 11 -7.38 14.45 -0.24
N LYS A 12 -7.48 15.17 0.87
CA LYS A 12 -7.92 14.66 2.18
C LYS A 12 -9.25 13.91 2.10
N ASP A 13 -10.16 14.37 1.27
CA ASP A 13 -11.51 13.81 1.10
C ASP A 13 -11.52 12.42 0.43
N SER A 14 -10.45 12.08 -0.29
CA SER A 14 -10.30 10.75 -0.91
C SER A 14 -9.81 9.68 0.06
N LEU A 15 -9.33 10.05 1.24
CA LEU A 15 -8.78 9.10 2.19
C LEU A 15 -9.87 8.41 3.01
N PRO A 16 -9.74 7.10 3.26
CA PRO A 16 -10.65 6.42 4.16
C PRO A 16 -10.50 6.98 5.58
N VAL A 17 -11.61 7.11 6.29
CA VAL A 17 -11.64 7.54 7.69
C VAL A 17 -10.78 6.58 8.51
N GLN A 18 -9.76 7.13 9.19
CA GLN A 18 -8.96 6.37 10.14
C GLN A 18 -9.85 5.92 11.30
N ARG A 19 -9.98 4.61 11.52
CA ARG A 19 -10.68 4.05 12.68
C ARG A 19 -9.67 3.56 13.72
N GLY A 20 -9.86 3.97 14.97
CA GLY A 20 -9.04 3.57 16.12
C GLY A 20 -7.97 4.60 16.49
N ASN A 21 -7.12 4.25 17.47
CA ASN A 21 -5.98 5.08 17.87
C ASN A 21 -4.81 4.84 16.92
N VAL A 22 -4.50 5.82 16.09
CA VAL A 22 -3.53 5.70 15.00
C VAL A 22 -2.38 6.68 15.21
N ASN A 23 -1.23 6.18 15.65
CA ASN A 23 -0.03 7.02 15.88
C ASN A 23 0.58 7.60 14.58
N LEU A 24 0.33 6.98 13.43
CA LEU A 24 0.90 7.39 12.15
C LEU A 24 -0.12 8.21 11.35
N SER A 25 0.20 9.48 11.11
CA SER A 25 -0.66 10.37 10.32
C SER A 25 -0.78 9.90 8.87
N ASN A 26 -1.90 10.24 8.22
CA ASN A 26 -2.10 9.92 6.81
C ASN A 26 -1.05 10.59 5.91
N LEU A 27 -0.65 11.82 6.24
CA LEU A 27 0.40 12.54 5.52
C LEU A 27 1.75 11.80 5.57
N GLN A 28 2.19 11.43 6.78
CA GLN A 28 3.44 10.68 6.96
C GLN A 28 3.40 9.32 6.24
N PHE A 29 2.25 8.65 6.31
CA PHE A 29 2.04 7.40 5.59
C PHE A 29 2.16 7.59 4.06
N LEU A 30 1.51 8.61 3.50
CA LEU A 30 1.59 8.89 2.06
C LEU A 30 3.02 9.24 1.64
N ASN A 31 3.71 10.10 2.40
CA ASN A 31 5.11 10.43 2.12
C ASN A 31 6.02 9.20 2.13
N ALA A 32 5.80 8.26 3.06
CA ALA A 32 6.54 7.01 3.11
C ALA A 32 6.28 6.12 1.87
N VAL A 33 5.02 6.01 1.44
CA VAL A 33 4.66 5.22 0.25
C VAL A 33 5.23 5.86 -1.02
N LEU A 34 5.14 7.19 -1.14
CA LEU A 34 5.68 7.93 -2.28
C LEU A 34 7.20 7.82 -2.35
N TYR A 35 7.89 7.88 -1.21
CA TYR A 35 9.33 7.66 -1.14
C TYR A 35 9.72 6.29 -1.72
N VAL A 36 9.02 5.23 -1.31
CA VAL A 36 9.26 3.87 -1.83
C VAL A 36 8.98 3.81 -3.32
N ALA A 37 7.86 4.39 -3.78
CA ALA A 37 7.46 4.40 -5.19
C ALA A 37 8.44 5.15 -6.11
N GLU A 38 9.07 6.22 -5.61
CA GLU A 38 10.05 7.00 -6.36
C GLU A 38 11.44 6.35 -6.37
N HIS A 39 11.87 5.76 -5.24
CA HIS A 39 13.24 5.28 -5.08
C HIS A 39 13.42 3.79 -5.43
N GLY A 40 12.35 3.04 -5.68
CA GLY A 40 12.49 1.62 -6.00
C GLY A 40 12.89 0.74 -4.81
N CYS A 41 12.92 1.27 -3.58
CA CYS A 41 13.57 0.59 -2.46
C CYS A 41 12.67 -0.47 -1.80
N LYS A 42 13.28 -1.52 -1.24
CA LYS A 42 12.57 -2.47 -0.36
C LYS A 42 12.01 -1.73 0.86
N TRP A 43 10.84 -2.12 1.35
CA TRP A 43 10.23 -1.53 2.56
C TRP A 43 11.16 -1.50 3.77
N ARG A 44 12.03 -2.51 3.94
CA ARG A 44 13.03 -2.54 5.03
C ARG A 44 14.11 -1.46 4.92
N GLY A 45 14.33 -0.92 3.73
CA GLY A 45 15.22 0.20 3.47
C GLY A 45 14.57 1.58 3.67
N LEU A 46 13.30 1.63 4.08
CA LEU A 46 12.61 2.88 4.34
C LEU A 46 13.34 3.68 5.45
N PRO A 47 13.68 4.95 5.23
CA PRO A 47 14.30 5.80 6.25
C PRO A 47 13.47 5.87 7.53
N LYS A 48 14.13 5.74 8.69
CA LYS A 48 13.47 5.74 10.01
C LYS A 48 12.63 6.99 10.29
N ARG A 49 12.90 8.12 9.61
CA ARG A 49 12.11 9.37 9.73
C ARG A 49 10.63 9.19 9.39
N PHE A 50 10.30 8.22 8.55
CA PHE A 50 8.91 7.91 8.18
C PHE A 50 8.20 7.04 9.22
N GLY A 51 8.94 6.46 10.17
CA GLY A 51 8.43 5.56 11.18
C GLY A 51 8.70 4.08 10.87
N ASN A 52 7.97 3.20 11.55
CA ASN A 52 8.18 1.75 11.43
C ASN A 52 7.67 1.24 10.07
N TRP A 53 8.60 0.72 9.26
CA TRP A 53 8.31 0.18 7.94
C TRP A 53 7.21 -0.91 7.96
N HIS A 54 7.13 -1.72 9.01
CA HIS A 54 6.14 -2.80 9.11
C HIS A 54 4.72 -2.25 9.26
N THR A 55 4.55 -1.19 10.06
CA THR A 55 3.28 -0.49 10.23
C THR A 55 2.80 0.13 8.93
N ILE A 56 3.72 0.76 8.19
CA ILE A 56 3.45 1.41 6.91
C ILE A 56 3.08 0.36 5.87
N TYR A 57 3.88 -0.70 5.72
CA TYR A 57 3.60 -1.80 4.81
C TYR A 57 2.24 -2.46 5.09
N THR A 58 1.93 -2.73 6.36
CA THR A 58 0.66 -3.37 6.73
C THR A 58 -0.54 -2.50 6.37
N ARG A 59 -0.44 -1.18 6.59
CA ARG A 59 -1.49 -0.23 6.21
C ARG A 59 -1.62 -0.12 4.68
N MET A 60 -0.50 0.01 3.98
CA MET A 60 -0.45 0.04 2.51
C MET A 60 -1.13 -1.20 1.93
N ASN A 61 -0.76 -2.40 2.39
CA ASN A 61 -1.35 -3.65 1.92
C ASN A 61 -2.86 -3.70 2.18
N ARG A 62 -3.32 -3.21 3.34
CA ARG A 62 -4.76 -3.11 3.64
C ARG A 62 -5.48 -2.17 2.68
N TRP A 63 -4.94 -0.98 2.43
CA TRP A 63 -5.55 0.04 1.58
C TRP A 63 -5.48 -0.29 0.09
N SER A 64 -4.43 -0.99 -0.32
CA SER A 64 -4.30 -1.62 -1.63
C SER A 64 -5.44 -2.61 -1.85
N LYS A 65 -5.62 -3.57 -0.93
CA LYS A 65 -6.67 -4.59 -1.05
C LYS A 65 -8.08 -4.02 -1.05
N SER A 66 -8.31 -2.89 -0.38
CA SER A 66 -9.59 -2.21 -0.38
C SER A 66 -9.79 -1.25 -1.55
N GLY A 67 -8.79 -1.06 -2.42
CA GLY A 67 -8.79 -0.06 -3.50
C GLY A 67 -8.76 1.40 -3.01
N ALA A 68 -8.52 1.64 -1.72
CA ALA A 68 -8.41 3.00 -1.19
C ALA A 68 -7.14 3.69 -1.69
N LEU A 69 -6.06 2.92 -1.82
CA LEU A 69 -4.79 3.43 -2.32
C LEU A 69 -4.88 3.85 -3.80
N ASP A 70 -5.61 3.08 -4.61
CA ASP A 70 -5.88 3.43 -6.02
C ASP A 70 -6.56 4.80 -6.14
N ARG A 71 -7.63 5.04 -5.38
CA ARG A 71 -8.39 6.31 -5.41
C ARG A 71 -7.55 7.50 -4.99
N VAL A 72 -6.71 7.33 -3.98
CA VAL A 72 -5.82 8.41 -3.50
C VAL A 72 -4.78 8.75 -4.56
N PHE A 73 -4.20 7.75 -5.22
CA PHE A 73 -3.21 7.97 -6.28
C PHE A 73 -3.82 8.58 -7.54
N GLU A 74 -5.02 8.14 -7.93
CA GLU A 74 -5.80 8.77 -9.00
C GLU A 74 -6.03 10.25 -8.71
N LYS A 75 -6.46 10.59 -7.48
CA LYS A 75 -6.68 11.98 -7.08
C LYS A 75 -5.39 12.80 -7.07
N LEU A 76 -4.27 12.22 -6.61
CA LEU A 76 -2.95 12.85 -6.65
C LEU A 76 -2.49 13.18 -8.08
N GLN A 77 -2.81 12.34 -9.05
CA GLN A 77 -2.53 12.57 -10.47
C GLN A 77 -3.43 13.65 -11.06
N LEU A 78 -4.75 13.59 -10.77
CA LEU A 78 -5.71 14.59 -11.24
C LEU A 78 -5.38 16.00 -10.73
N GLU A 79 -4.96 16.12 -9.47
CA GLU A 79 -4.55 17.39 -8.87
C GLU A 79 -3.12 17.83 -9.29
N GLN A 80 -2.46 17.05 -10.16
CA GLN A 80 -1.08 17.27 -10.62
C GLN A 80 -0.05 17.43 -9.49
N ILE A 81 -0.36 16.92 -8.29
CA ILE A 81 0.52 16.96 -7.12
C ILE A 81 1.73 16.06 -7.34
N VAL A 82 1.53 14.96 -8.08
CA VAL A 82 2.54 13.95 -8.33
C VAL A 82 2.76 13.80 -9.84
N ARG A 83 3.98 14.06 -10.30
CA ARG A 83 4.42 13.85 -11.70
C ARG A 83 5.10 12.50 -11.94
N ILE A 84 4.94 11.56 -11.00
CA ILE A 84 5.54 10.23 -11.17
C ILE A 84 4.72 9.45 -12.19
N ARG A 85 5.30 9.20 -13.37
CA ARG A 85 4.91 8.04 -14.19
C ARG A 85 5.32 6.80 -13.40
N ILE A 86 4.40 6.24 -12.62
CA ILE A 86 4.66 4.96 -11.95
C ILE A 86 4.47 3.87 -13.01
N GLU A 87 5.42 3.77 -13.94
CA GLU A 87 5.49 2.64 -14.87
C GLU A 87 5.74 1.40 -14.01
N ALA A 88 4.66 0.70 -13.69
CA ALA A 88 4.57 -0.58 -12.99
C ALA A 88 5.75 -0.89 -12.07
N PHE A 89 5.54 -0.74 -10.76
CA PHE A 89 6.41 -1.30 -9.73
C PHE A 89 6.29 -2.84 -9.76
N SER A 90 6.81 -3.47 -10.81
CA SER A 90 6.98 -4.91 -10.93
C SER A 90 8.17 -5.30 -10.06
N LEU A 91 7.93 -5.36 -8.76
CA LEU A 91 8.89 -5.92 -7.83
C LEU A 91 8.67 -7.44 -7.85
N ASP A 92 9.56 -8.18 -8.50
CA ASP A 92 9.41 -9.63 -8.66
C ASP A 92 9.28 -10.31 -7.30
N SER A 93 8.07 -10.75 -6.98
CA SER A 93 7.81 -11.54 -5.79
C SER A 93 8.33 -12.94 -6.07
N THR A 94 9.52 -13.28 -5.56
CA THR A 94 10.04 -14.65 -5.67
C THR A 94 9.29 -15.53 -4.67
N SER A 95 8.33 -16.32 -5.15
CA SER A 95 7.73 -17.41 -4.37
C SER A 95 8.53 -18.69 -4.60
N VAL A 96 9.14 -19.23 -3.54
CA VAL A 96 9.79 -20.54 -3.59
C VAL A 96 8.75 -21.60 -3.23
N LYS A 97 8.47 -22.53 -4.15
CA LYS A 97 7.66 -23.71 -3.84
C LYS A 97 8.41 -24.56 -2.80
N VAL A 98 7.80 -24.76 -1.63
CA VAL A 98 8.29 -25.70 -0.61
C VAL A 98 7.78 -27.11 -0.90
N HIS A 99 8.54 -28.12 -0.49
CA HIS A 99 8.11 -29.52 -0.51
C HIS A 99 6.82 -29.67 0.32
N PRO A 100 5.86 -30.56 -0.05
CA PRO A 100 4.62 -30.77 0.70
C PRO A 100 4.83 -30.96 2.20
N ASP A 101 5.89 -31.68 2.60
CA ASP A 101 6.28 -31.91 4.01
C ASP A 101 6.77 -30.67 4.76
N GLY A 102 7.05 -29.56 4.06
CA GLY A 102 7.36 -28.26 4.66
C GLY A 102 6.14 -27.38 4.89
N THR A 103 4.94 -27.83 4.48
CA THR A 103 3.69 -27.11 4.68
C THR A 103 3.21 -27.35 6.11
N GLY A 104 3.55 -26.44 7.02
CA GLY A 104 3.13 -26.52 8.42
C GLY A 104 1.61 -26.70 8.59
N ALA A 105 1.22 -27.24 9.75
CA ALA A 105 -0.16 -27.64 10.07
C ALA A 105 -1.22 -26.56 9.78
N LEU A 106 -2.35 -26.99 9.22
CA LEU A 106 -3.56 -26.19 9.02
C LEU A 106 -3.94 -25.43 10.30
N LYS A 107 -3.88 -24.09 10.27
CA LYS A 107 -4.44 -23.27 11.35
C LYS A 107 -5.95 -23.45 11.38
N LYS A 108 -6.49 -23.85 12.55
CA LYS A 108 -7.93 -23.92 12.81
C LYS A 108 -8.62 -22.60 12.43
N THR A 109 -9.63 -22.71 11.56
CA THR A 109 -10.49 -21.64 11.12
C THR A 109 -11.53 -21.34 12.21
N ASP A 110 -11.17 -20.51 13.20
CA ASP A 110 -12.20 -19.85 14.00
C ASP A 110 -12.80 -18.68 13.19
N ARG A 111 -14.11 -18.78 12.99
CA ARG A 111 -14.93 -17.91 12.14
C ARG A 111 -14.99 -16.50 12.73
N ARG A 112 -14.16 -15.58 12.23
CA ARG A 112 -14.32 -14.13 12.47
C ARG A 112 -15.24 -13.54 11.40
N PRO A 113 -16.39 -12.93 11.75
CA PRO A 113 -17.23 -12.25 10.78
C PRO A 113 -16.61 -10.89 10.42
N SER A 114 -15.77 -10.85 9.38
CA SER A 114 -15.58 -9.70 8.48
C SER A 114 -14.42 -9.96 7.52
N ALA A 115 -14.65 -10.80 6.52
CA ALA A 115 -13.86 -10.76 5.29
C ALA A 115 -14.69 -11.35 4.16
N ASN A 116 -14.90 -10.56 3.10
CA ASN A 116 -15.38 -11.08 1.83
C ASN A 116 -14.37 -12.10 1.30
N LEU A 117 -14.87 -13.25 0.84
CA LEU A 117 -14.08 -14.30 0.19
C LEU A 117 -13.44 -13.75 -1.09
N ALA A 118 -12.14 -13.51 -1.05
CA ALA A 118 -11.32 -13.45 -2.26
C ALA A 118 -10.60 -14.80 -2.35
N ALA A 119 -10.78 -15.50 -3.48
CA ALA A 119 -10.19 -16.79 -3.79
C ALA A 119 -8.68 -16.83 -3.49
N ASP A 120 -8.21 -17.96 -2.97
CA ASP A 120 -6.81 -18.27 -2.67
C ASP A 120 -5.93 -18.21 -3.93
N GLY A 121 -5.52 -17.01 -4.29
CA GLY A 121 -4.38 -16.74 -5.17
C GLY A 121 -3.12 -16.50 -4.34
N PRO A 122 -1.92 -16.69 -4.91
CA PRO A 122 -0.67 -16.37 -4.23
C PRO A 122 -0.73 -14.93 -3.69
N PRO A 123 -0.25 -14.67 -2.46
CA PRO A 123 -0.30 -13.35 -1.87
C PRO A 123 0.38 -12.35 -2.81
N ARG A 124 -0.41 -11.44 -3.39
CA ARG A 124 0.11 -10.30 -4.14
C ARG A 124 0.85 -9.40 -3.15
N PHE A 125 2.17 -9.53 -3.11
CA PHE A 125 3.03 -8.81 -2.17
C PHE A 125 3.22 -7.33 -2.54
N ILE A 126 2.92 -6.95 -3.78
CA ILE A 126 3.02 -5.57 -4.24
C ILE A 126 1.70 -5.12 -4.85
N TRP A 127 1.26 -3.96 -4.39
CA TRP A 127 0.20 -3.17 -4.99
C TRP A 127 0.71 -2.49 -6.25
N LEU A 128 -0.03 -2.61 -7.35
CA LEU A 128 0.19 -1.88 -8.59
C LEU A 128 -0.90 -0.81 -8.71
N PRO A 129 -0.56 0.49 -8.70
CA PRO A 129 -1.55 1.55 -8.89
C PRO A 129 -2.29 1.38 -10.21
N ARG A 130 -3.61 1.58 -10.20
CA ARG A 130 -4.33 1.87 -11.44
C ARG A 130 -3.93 3.25 -11.97
N MET A 131 -3.63 3.29 -13.25
CA MET A 131 -3.29 4.51 -13.98
C MET A 131 -4.47 4.99 -14.80
N LEU A 132 -4.67 6.30 -14.84
CA LEU A 132 -5.39 6.95 -15.92
C LEU A 132 -4.45 6.94 -17.14
N GLY A 133 -4.91 6.36 -18.26
CA GLY A 133 -4.15 6.35 -19.51
C GLY A 133 -3.89 7.78 -20.02
N PRO A 134 -2.88 8.00 -20.88
CA PRO A 134 -2.69 9.29 -21.52
C PRO A 134 -3.93 9.61 -22.37
N GLN A 135 -4.50 10.80 -22.17
CA GLN A 135 -5.43 11.43 -23.11
C GLN A 135 -4.62 12.11 -24.22
#